data_AF-A0A2D6KDM1-F1
#
_entry.id   AF-A0A2D6KDM1-F1
#
_cell.length_a   1.000
_cell.length_b   1.000
_cell.length_c   1.000
_cell.angle_alpha   90.00
_cell.angle_beta   90.00
_cell.angle_gamma   90.00
#
_symmetry.space_group_name_H-M   'P 1'
#
loop_
_entity.id
_entity.type
_entity.pdbx_description
1 polymer ?
#
loop_
_entity_poly.entity_id
_entity_poly.type
_entity_poly.pdbx_seq_one_letter_code
_entity_poly.pdbx_strand_id
1 'polypeptide(L)'
;MMNKEVDILSATYAELVRLLENSICNIEFIKADGSQRKMTCTLNPFTEEMEVLADDYNNSTKESITVWDLEKKDWRSFRKDRLTKCTVTTSILEVASGA
;
A
#
# COMPACT_ATOMS: atom_id res chain seq x y z
N MET A 1 5.62 -8.89 13.76
CA MET A 1 5.39 -8.31 12.42
C MET A 1 6.75 -8.11 11.77
N MET A 2 6.94 -8.60 10.55
CA MET A 2 8.17 -8.39 9.79
C MET A 2 7.92 -7.30 8.75
N ASN A 3 8.80 -6.30 8.71
CA ASN A 3 8.78 -5.24 7.72
C ASN A 3 9.83 -5.57 6.66
N LYS A 4 9.42 -5.77 5.41
CA LYS A 4 10.33 -5.98 4.28
C LYS A 4 10.38 -4.70 3.46
N GLU A 5 11.56 -4.14 3.28
CA GLU A 5 11.78 -3.00 2.40
C GLU A 5 11.69 -3.43 0.94
N VAL A 6 10.97 -2.63 0.15
CA VAL A 6 10.79 -2.84 -1.28
C VAL A 6 11.77 -1.94 -2.02
N ASP A 7 12.50 -2.50 -2.99
CA ASP A 7 13.28 -1.68 -3.92
C ASP A 7 12.33 -0.95 -4.89
N ILE A 8 11.96 0.28 -4.51
CA ILE A 8 11.00 1.09 -5.26
C ILE A 8 11.55 1.66 -6.57
N LEU A 9 12.88 1.66 -6.76
CA LEU A 9 13.52 2.19 -7.96
C LEU A 9 13.39 1.21 -9.12
N SER A 10 13.53 -0.09 -8.84
CA SER A 10 13.34 -1.14 -9.83
C SER A 10 11.89 -1.61 -9.94
N ALA A 11 11.09 -1.47 -8.89
CA ALA A 11 9.69 -1.90 -8.89
C ALA A 11 8.88 -1.19 -9.98
N THR A 12 8.18 -1.96 -10.79
CA THR A 12 7.20 -1.48 -11.75
C THR A 12 5.91 -1.04 -11.08
N TYR A 13 5.07 -0.32 -11.81
CA TYR A 13 3.72 0.04 -11.34
C TYR A 13 2.91 -1.21 -10.96
N ALA A 14 2.93 -2.24 -11.82
CA ALA A 14 2.15 -3.47 -11.61
C ALA A 14 2.62 -4.24 -10.36
N GLU A 15 3.92 -4.27 -10.09
CA GLU A 15 4.45 -4.91 -8.88
C GLU A 15 4.04 -4.16 -7.60
N LEU A 16 4.08 -2.82 -7.61
CA LEU A 16 3.61 -2.03 -6.46
C LEU A 16 2.11 -2.23 -6.19
N VAL A 17 1.28 -2.26 -7.23
CA VAL A 17 -0.16 -2.53 -7.09
C VAL A 17 -0.38 -3.93 -6.52
N ARG A 18 0.29 -4.95 -7.07
CA ARG A 18 0.21 -6.32 -6.54
C ARG A 18 0.61 -6.40 -5.07
N LEU A 19 1.64 -5.68 -4.65
CA LEU A 19 2.02 -5.65 -3.23
C LEU A 19 0.90 -5.07 -2.36
N LEU A 20 0.28 -3.98 -2.79
CA LEU A 20 -0.84 -3.35 -2.07
C LEU A 20 -2.09 -4.24 -2.02
N GLU A 21 -2.39 -4.98 -3.09
CA GLU A 21 -3.53 -5.92 -3.13
C GLU A 21 -3.35 -7.12 -2.20
N ASN A 22 -2.11 -7.51 -1.92
CA ASN A 22 -1.79 -8.70 -1.13
C ASN A 22 -1.31 -8.39 0.29
N SER A 23 -1.10 -7.13 0.64
CA SER A 23 -0.48 -6.76 1.93
C SER A 23 -0.80 -5.34 2.38
N ILE A 24 -0.44 -5.05 3.63
CA ILE A 24 -0.44 -3.69 4.17
C ILE A 24 0.95 -3.09 3.95
N CYS A 25 1.00 -1.92 3.34
CA CYS A 25 2.24 -1.21 3.04
C CYS A 25 2.32 0.07 3.86
N ASN A 26 3.47 0.33 4.48
CA ASN A 26 3.82 1.67 4.94
C ASN A 26 4.61 2.36 3.84
N ILE A 27 4.10 3.47 3.34
CA ILE A 27 4.77 4.21 2.29
C ILE A 27 5.15 5.61 2.76
N GLU A 28 6.21 6.13 2.17
CA GLU A 28 6.63 7.52 2.32
C GLU A 28 6.78 8.14 0.93
N PHE A 29 6.26 9.36 0.75
CA PHE A 29 6.33 10.07 -0.52
C PHE A 29 6.37 11.59 -0.33
N ILE A 30 6.84 12.30 -1.35
CA ILE A 30 6.88 13.77 -1.37
C ILE A 30 5.60 14.32 -2.02
N LYS A 31 4.93 15.24 -1.32
CA LYS A 31 3.74 15.95 -1.81
C LYS A 31 4.13 17.02 -2.84
N ALA A 32 3.12 17.59 -3.51
CA ALA A 32 3.34 18.67 -4.49
C ALA A 32 3.94 19.94 -3.88
N ASP A 33 3.71 20.19 -2.60
CA ASP A 33 4.30 21.29 -1.83
C ASP A 33 5.71 20.99 -1.31
N GLY A 34 6.30 19.84 -1.65
CA GLY A 34 7.62 19.41 -1.19
C GLY A 34 7.65 18.79 0.22
N SER A 35 6.53 18.76 0.93
CA SER A 35 6.47 18.11 2.25
C SER A 35 6.44 16.59 2.13
N GLN A 36 7.05 15.90 3.08
CA GLN A 36 7.03 14.44 3.16
C GLN A 36 5.76 13.97 3.89
N ARG A 37 5.12 12.92 3.36
CA ARG A 37 4.00 12.24 4.01
C ARG A 37 4.35 10.76 4.18
N LYS A 38 3.94 10.20 5.33
CA LYS A 38 3.93 8.76 5.60
C LYS A 38 2.49 8.30 5.68
N MET A 39 2.17 7.13 5.16
CA MET A 39 0.84 6.54 5.31
C MET A 39 0.88 5.01 5.31
N THR A 40 0.00 4.42 6.11
CA THR A 40 -0.25 2.98 6.17
C THR A 40 -1.45 2.66 5.29
N CYS A 41 -1.28 1.85 4.25
CA CYS A 41 -2.29 1.68 3.22
C CYS A 41 -2.34 0.28 2.62
N THR A 42 -3.46 -0.05 1.98
CA THR A 42 -3.67 -1.34 1.30
C THR A 42 -4.68 -1.21 0.16
N LEU A 43 -4.65 -2.21 -0.73
CA LEU A 43 -5.70 -2.50 -1.71
C LEU A 43 -6.34 -3.88 -1.45
N ASN A 44 -5.99 -4.53 -0.35
CA ASN A 44 -6.53 -5.84 0.00
C ASN A 44 -7.96 -5.71 0.55
N PRO A 45 -8.98 -6.20 -0.20
CA PRO A 45 -10.39 -6.10 0.22
C PRO A 45 -10.73 -6.97 1.43
N PHE A 46 -9.88 -7.95 1.75
CA PHE A 46 -10.05 -8.86 2.89
C PHE A 46 -9.46 -8.32 4.19
N THR A 47 -8.97 -7.08 4.19
CA THR A 47 -8.67 -6.41 5.45
C THR A 47 -9.99 -6.04 6.12
N GLU A 48 -10.14 -6.34 7.42
CA GLU A 48 -11.35 -6.08 8.21
C GLU A 48 -11.86 -4.62 8.09
N GLU A 49 -10.97 -3.69 7.71
CA GLU A 49 -11.26 -2.28 7.53
C GLU A 49 -11.77 -1.90 6.12
N MET A 50 -11.54 -2.72 5.08
CA MET A 50 -11.97 -2.48 3.70
C MET A 50 -13.26 -3.24 3.32
N GLU A 51 -13.63 -4.28 4.08
CA GLU A 51 -14.77 -5.17 3.81
C GLU A 51 -16.13 -4.44 3.68
N VAL A 52 -16.24 -3.19 4.17
CA VAL A 52 -17.46 -2.37 4.18
C VAL A 52 -17.61 -1.46 2.95
N LEU A 53 -16.60 -1.36 2.07
CA LEU A 53 -16.48 -0.25 1.10
C LEU A 53 -16.32 -0.68 -0.36
N ALA A 54 -16.77 -1.89 -0.70
CA ALA A 54 -16.67 -2.48 -2.05
C ALA A 54 -17.57 -1.82 -3.12
N ASP A 55 -17.69 -0.49 -3.11
CA ASP A 55 -18.15 0.31 -4.25
C ASP A 55 -16.91 0.83 -5.00
N ASP A 56 -16.44 0.04 -5.96
CA ASP A 56 -15.66 0.35 -7.20
C ASP A 56 -14.91 1.69 -7.34
N TYR A 57 -14.26 2.23 -6.30
CA TYR A 57 -13.42 3.41 -6.45
C TYR A 57 -12.02 3.04 -6.93
N ASN A 58 -11.87 2.79 -8.23
CA ASN A 58 -10.55 2.60 -8.85
C ASN A 58 -10.26 3.67 -9.92
N ASN A 59 -9.96 4.89 -9.47
CA ASN A 59 -9.46 5.97 -10.34
C ASN A 59 -7.92 5.95 -10.45
N SER A 60 -7.33 4.76 -10.54
CA SER A 60 -5.88 4.63 -10.70
C SER A 60 -5.49 4.94 -12.15
N THR A 61 -4.50 5.81 -12.34
CA THR A 61 -3.92 6.12 -13.66
C THR A 61 -2.52 5.52 -13.74
N LYS A 62 -1.87 5.55 -14.92
CA LYS A 62 -0.50 5.01 -15.08
C LYS A 62 0.54 5.65 -14.14
N GLU A 63 0.27 6.83 -13.58
CA GLU A 63 1.18 7.56 -12.71
C GLU A 63 0.74 7.62 -11.24
N SER A 64 -0.57 7.56 -10.99
CA SER A 64 -1.17 7.74 -9.66
C SER A 64 -1.86 6.46 -9.21
N ILE A 65 -1.46 5.95 -8.04
CA ILE A 65 -1.99 4.75 -7.41
C ILE A 65 -2.96 5.21 -6.32
N THR A 66 -4.22 4.81 -6.44
CA THR A 66 -5.23 5.02 -5.40
C THR A 66 -5.21 3.83 -4.45
N VAL A 67 -5.27 4.08 -3.15
CA VAL A 67 -5.18 3.09 -2.07
C VAL A 67 -6.13 3.49 -0.94
N TRP A 68 -6.45 2.53 -0.10
CA TRP A 68 -7.14 2.79 1.15
C TRP A 68 -6.14 3.12 2.25
N ASP A 69 -6.31 4.28 2.87
CA ASP A 69 -5.52 4.70 4.02
C ASP A 69 -6.16 4.16 5.30
N LEU A 70 -5.48 3.27 6.00
CA LEU A 70 -5.99 2.57 7.20
C LEU A 70 -6.09 3.53 8.41
N GLU A 71 -5.25 4.56 8.46
CA GLU A 71 -5.28 5.54 9.54
C GLU A 71 -6.42 6.54 9.36
N LYS A 72 -6.66 6.98 8.11
CA LYS A 72 -7.72 7.94 7.79
C LYS A 72 -9.06 7.30 7.48
N LYS A 73 -9.09 6.00 7.19
CA LYS A 73 -10.27 5.28 6.71
C LYS A 73 -10.92 6.01 5.55
N ASP A 74 -10.10 6.34 4.55
CA ASP A 74 -10.51 7.09 3.37
C ASP A 74 -9.61 6.75 2.17
N TRP A 75 -10.13 6.92 0.96
CA TRP A 75 -9.35 6.74 -0.26
C TRP A 75 -8.32 7.86 -0.40
N ARG A 76 -7.07 7.48 -0.72
CA ARG A 76 -5.95 8.39 -0.94
C ARG A 76 -5.19 7.96 -2.18
N SER A 77 -4.60 8.91 -2.88
CA SER A 77 -3.74 8.61 -4.03
C SER A 77 -2.35 9.18 -3.85
N PHE A 78 -1.35 8.45 -4.33
CA PHE A 78 0.02 8.92 -4.41
C PHE A 78 0.58 8.63 -5.81
N ARG A 79 1.58 9.40 -6.23
CA ARG A 79 2.26 9.15 -7.50
C ARG A 79 3.48 8.27 -7.28
N LYS A 80 3.69 7.28 -8.15
CA LYS A 80 4.85 6.36 -8.07
C LYS A 80 6.18 7.13 -8.14
N ASP A 81 6.26 8.17 -8.97
CA ASP A 81 7.46 8.98 -9.18
C ASP A 81 7.91 9.78 -7.95
N ARG A 82 7.03 9.97 -6.97
CA ARG A 82 7.32 10.68 -5.72
C ARG A 82 7.46 9.77 -4.51
N LEU A 83 7.33 8.46 -4.71
CA LEU A 83 7.54 7.46 -3.68
C LEU A 83 9.02 7.46 -3.28
N THR A 84 9.28 7.60 -1.99
CA THR A 84 10.65 7.60 -1.43
C THR A 84 10.92 6.38 -0.58
N LYS A 85 9.87 5.71 -0.05
CA LYS A 85 10.00 4.46 0.67
C LYS A 85 8.73 3.63 0.59
N CYS A 86 8.87 2.31 0.56
CA CYS A 86 7.78 1.36 0.73
C CYS A 86 8.26 0.17 1.58
N THR A 87 7.53 -0.15 2.65
CA THR A 87 7.76 -1.36 3.44
C THR A 87 6.48 -2.16 3.53
N VAL A 88 6.58 -3.46 3.26
CA VAL A 88 5.47 -4.40 3.42
C VAL A 88 5.44 -4.87 4.87
N THR A 89 4.30 -4.73 5.51
CA THR A 89 4.03 -5.28 6.84
C THR A 89 3.33 -6.62 6.68
N THR A 90 4.06 -7.71 6.91
CA THR A 90 3.46 -9.03 6.99
C THR A 90 3.33 -9.42 8.46
N SER A 91 2.11 -9.68 8.90
CA SER A 91 1.85 -10.48 10.10
C SER A 91 2.06 -11.93 9.71
N ILE A 92 3.20 -12.50 10.09
CA ILE A 92 3.38 -13.95 10.03
C ILE A 92 2.41 -14.50 11.09
N LEU A 93 1.28 -15.05 10.66
CA LEU A 93 0.75 -16.20 11.38
C LEU A 93 1.76 -17.30 11.08
N GLU A 94 2.51 -17.75 12.08
CA GLU A 94 3.25 -19.00 11.94
C GLU A 94 2.19 -20.05 11.60
N VAL A 95 2.12 -20.43 10.32
CA VAL A 95 1.62 -21.75 10.00
C VAL A 95 2.61 -22.69 10.66
N ALA A 96 2.23 -23.19 11.83
CA ALA A 96 2.80 -24.39 12.40
C ALA A 96 2.61 -25.50 11.35
N SER A 97 3.53 -25.55 10.40
CA SER A 97 3.72 -26.66 9.50
C SER A 97 4.59 -27.65 10.24
N GLY A 98 3.98 -28.77 10.60
CA GLY A 98 4.70 -30.03 10.78
C GLY A 98 4.93 -30.45 12.22
N ALA A 99 3.98 -31.19 12.78
CA ALA A 99 4.13 -32.64 12.95
C ALA A 99 2.74 -33.29 13.05
#